data_AF-A0A1B6MC97-F1
#
_entry.id   AF-A0A1B6MC97-F1
#
_cell.length_a   1.000
_cell.length_b   1.000
_cell.length_c   1.000
_cell.angle_alpha   90.00
_cell.angle_beta   90.00
_cell.angle_gamma   90.00
#
_symmetry.space_group_name_H-M   'P 1'
#
loop_
_entity.id
_entity.type
_entity.pdbx_description
1 polymer ?
#
loop_
_entity_poly.entity_id
_entity_poly.type
_entity_poly.pdbx_seq_one_letter_code
_entity_poly.pdbx_strand_id
1 'polypeptide(L)'
;MWSDRCVGQNNNWKMVALIQHLVVNNYFTTVEQKFMTTGHSFLPCDREFALIERKKKAAMVYVPHQWVEVIVNAATKFEVMLMATEDIKDLSIVERSLNKGDFRITQYVWLKIMHDDPTTLQARTSHNILQQWTSHCIAKKMKGRSKLNLPPVKVAQFPRLY
;
A
#
# COMPACT_ATOMS: atom_id res chain seq x y z
N MET A 1 -4.53 0.39 8.15
CA MET A 1 -3.47 -0.64 8.15
C MET A 1 -2.24 -0.12 8.89
N TRP A 2 -1.46 -1.03 9.50
CA TRP A 2 -0.12 -0.74 10.02
C TRP A 2 0.93 -1.17 9.00
N SER A 3 1.98 -0.38 8.83
CA SER A 3 3.07 -0.64 7.89
C SER A 3 4.42 -0.34 8.53
N ASP A 4 5.46 -1.00 8.02
CA ASP A 4 6.83 -0.58 8.26
C ASP A 4 7.14 0.72 7.49
N ARG A 5 8.26 1.36 7.83
CA ARG A 5 8.63 2.67 7.26
C ARG A 5 9.49 2.57 6.00
N CYS A 6 9.62 1.40 5.37
CA CYS A 6 10.44 1.23 4.17
C CYS A 6 9.98 2.16 3.04
N VAL A 7 10.86 3.09 2.66
CA VAL A 7 10.61 4.09 1.61
C VAL A 7 10.41 3.42 0.25
N GLY A 8 11.13 2.32 -0.01
CA GLY A 8 11.01 1.57 -1.27
C GLY A 8 9.68 0.83 -1.44
N GLN A 9 8.97 0.56 -0.34
CA GLN A 9 7.76 -0.28 -0.34
C GLN A 9 6.53 0.51 0.11
N ASN A 10 6.47 0.87 1.39
CA ASN A 10 5.24 1.31 2.05
C ASN A 10 5.19 2.82 2.33
N ASN A 11 6.34 3.52 2.32
CA ASN A 11 6.45 4.93 2.68
C ASN A 11 6.82 5.79 1.46
N ASN A 12 5.93 5.81 0.46
CA ASN A 12 6.13 6.53 -0.80
C ASN A 12 4.81 7.02 -1.43
N TRP A 13 4.93 7.81 -2.48
CA TRP A 13 3.78 8.41 -3.18
C TRP A 13 2.90 7.39 -3.91
N LYS A 14 3.43 6.22 -4.27
CA LYS A 14 2.62 5.15 -4.89
C LYS A 14 1.57 4.63 -3.90
N MET A 15 1.93 4.52 -2.62
CA MET A 15 0.97 4.15 -1.58
C MET A 15 -0.11 5.21 -1.37
N VAL A 16 0.25 6.50 -1.40
CA VAL A 16 -0.74 7.59 -1.34
C VAL A 16 -1.68 7.53 -2.55
N ALA A 17 -1.15 7.27 -3.74
CA ALA A 17 -1.93 7.09 -4.97
C ALA A 17 -2.87 5.88 -4.88
N LEU A 18 -2.41 4.76 -4.32
CA LEU A 18 -3.24 3.58 -4.07
C LEU A 18 -4.39 3.91 -3.11
N ILE A 19 -4.09 4.52 -1.96
CA ILE A 19 -5.10 4.92 -0.97
C ILE A 19 -6.15 5.83 -1.60
N GLN A 20 -5.73 6.86 -2.36
CA GLN A 20 -6.65 7.74 -3.07
C GLN A 20 -7.50 6.97 -4.09
N HIS A 21 -6.87 6.10 -4.88
CA HIS A 21 -7.56 5.32 -5.90
C HIS A 21 -8.66 4.44 -5.29
N LEU A 22 -8.36 3.76 -4.18
CA LEU A 22 -9.31 2.90 -3.49
C LEU A 22 -10.53 3.69 -2.98
N VAL A 23 -10.29 4.90 -2.46
CA VAL A 23 -11.33 5.78 -1.95
C VAL A 23 -12.18 6.37 -3.09
N VAL A 24 -11.57 6.87 -4.17
CA VAL A 24 -12.29 7.45 -5.32
C VAL A 24 -13.15 6.42 -6.06
N ASN A 25 -12.73 5.16 -6.06
CA ASN A 25 -13.49 4.06 -6.67
C ASN A 25 -14.51 3.41 -5.71
N ASN A 26 -14.77 4.03 -4.56
CA ASN A 26 -15.77 3.59 -3.59
C ASN A 26 -15.51 2.20 -3.00
N TYR A 27 -14.26 1.72 -2.99
CA TYR A 27 -13.92 0.48 -2.29
C TYR A 27 -13.94 0.68 -0.77
N PHE A 28 -13.57 1.87 -0.30
CA PHE A 28 -13.55 2.22 1.12
C PHE A 28 -13.96 3.68 1.33
N THR A 29 -14.70 3.94 2.41
CA THR A 29 -15.06 5.32 2.83
C THR A 29 -13.85 6.06 3.42
N THR A 30 -13.00 5.35 4.17
CA THR A 30 -11.81 5.91 4.79
C THR A 30 -10.69 4.90 4.73
N VAL A 31 -9.51 5.35 4.31
CA VAL A 31 -8.30 4.52 4.34
C VAL A 31 -7.25 5.23 5.18
N GLU A 32 -6.79 4.54 6.23
CA GLU A 32 -5.73 5.00 7.12
C GLU A 32 -4.51 4.10 7.00
N GLN A 33 -3.33 4.70 6.85
CA GLN A 33 -2.05 4.01 6.94
C GLN A 33 -1.26 4.56 8.12
N LYS A 34 -0.96 3.70 9.09
CA LYS A 34 -0.14 4.00 10.26
C LYS A 34 1.22 3.35 10.09
N PHE A 35 2.26 4.05 10.49
CA PHE A 35 3.63 3.60 10.39
C PHE A 35 4.19 3.36 11.78
N MET A 36 4.75 2.18 12.02
CA MET A 36 5.37 1.87 13.31
C MET A 36 6.52 2.84 13.62
N THR A 37 6.72 3.15 14.90
CA THR A 37 7.89 3.89 15.38
C THR A 37 9.10 2.95 15.49
N THR A 38 10.30 3.50 15.26
CA THR A 38 11.57 2.77 15.37
C THR A 38 11.68 2.09 16.75
N GLY A 39 11.92 0.78 16.77
CA GLY A 39 12.03 -0.02 18.00
C GLY A 39 10.87 -0.98 18.27
N HIS A 40 9.77 -0.87 17.53
CA HIS A 40 8.59 -1.74 17.65
C HIS A 40 8.17 -2.36 16.31
N SER A 41 9.14 -2.63 15.44
CA SER A 41 8.92 -2.94 14.03
C SER A 41 8.63 -4.41 13.72
N PHE A 42 8.05 -5.19 14.64
CA PHE A 42 7.72 -6.59 14.37
C PHE A 42 6.29 -6.72 13.83
N LEU A 43 6.15 -6.76 12.52
CA LEU A 43 4.88 -7.05 11.88
C LEU A 43 4.59 -8.56 11.96
N PRO A 44 3.31 -8.96 12.03
CA PRO A 44 2.93 -10.37 11.92
C PRO A 44 3.52 -11.05 10.68
N CYS A 45 3.62 -10.32 9.55
CA CYS A 45 4.20 -10.84 8.31
C CYS A 45 5.70 -11.17 8.44
N ASP A 46 6.46 -10.51 9.32
CA ASP A 46 7.89 -10.81 9.49
C ASP A 46 8.10 -12.22 10.03
N ARG A 47 7.17 -12.69 10.88
CA ARG A 47 7.18 -14.07 11.39
C ARG A 47 6.93 -15.06 10.25
N GLU A 48 6.01 -14.76 9.35
CA GLU A 48 5.68 -15.62 8.21
C GLU A 48 6.84 -15.69 7.22
N PHE A 49 7.47 -14.55 6.91
CA PHE A 49 8.67 -14.52 6.08
C PHE A 49 9.83 -15.29 6.72
N ALA A 50 10.02 -15.20 8.04
CA ALA A 50 11.04 -15.99 8.73
C ALA A 50 10.81 -17.52 8.59
N LEU A 51 9.55 -17.98 8.57
CA LEU A 51 9.23 -19.39 8.33
C LEU A 51 9.58 -19.80 6.90
N ILE A 52 9.26 -18.96 5.91
CA ILE A 52 9.61 -19.17 4.50
C ILE A 52 11.13 -19.20 4.32
N GLU A 53 11.86 -18.25 4.92
CA GLU A 53 13.33 -18.20 4.86
C GLU A 53 13.97 -19.44 5.49
N ARG A 54 13.41 -19.93 6.61
CA ARG A 54 13.88 -21.16 7.23
C ARG A 54 13.68 -22.38 6.31
N LYS A 55 12.52 -22.48 5.65
CA LYS A 55 12.23 -23.57 4.70
C LYS A 55 13.13 -23.47 3.46
N LYS A 56 13.34 -22.25 2.95
CA LYS A 56 14.25 -21.95 1.84
C LYS A 56 15.66 -22.48 2.09
N LYS A 57 16.22 -22.34 3.31
CA LYS A 57 17.58 -22.82 3.62
C LYS A 57 17.79 -24.32 3.38
N ALA A 58 16.73 -25.11 3.47
CA ALA A 58 16.76 -26.55 3.23
C ALA A 58 16.24 -26.95 1.83
N ALA A 59 15.81 -25.99 1.02
CA ALA A 59 15.22 -26.24 -0.30
C ALA A 59 16.22 -25.97 -1.42
N MET A 60 16.21 -26.83 -2.44
CA MET A 60 16.91 -26.60 -3.70
C MET A 60 15.91 -26.02 -4.71
N VAL A 61 16.11 -24.75 -5.10
CA VAL A 61 15.24 -24.04 -6.03
C VAL A 61 15.98 -23.77 -7.33
N TYR A 62 15.56 -24.45 -8.40
CA TYR A 62 16.11 -24.34 -9.76
C TYR A 62 15.17 -23.61 -10.71
N VAL A 63 13.86 -23.72 -10.50
CA VAL A 63 12.84 -23.08 -11.35
C VAL A 63 11.87 -22.24 -10.52
N PRO A 64 11.27 -21.17 -11.08
CA PRO A 64 10.36 -20.29 -10.34
C PRO A 64 9.20 -21.00 -9.65
N HIS A 65 8.64 -22.05 -10.27
CA HIS A 65 7.53 -22.81 -9.71
C HIS A 65 7.87 -23.48 -8.36
N GLN A 66 9.13 -23.88 -8.16
CA GLN A 66 9.56 -24.50 -6.90
C GLN A 66 9.51 -23.51 -5.72
N TRP A 67 9.50 -22.20 -5.96
CA TRP A 67 9.24 -21.23 -4.89
C TRP A 67 7.83 -21.37 -4.32
N VAL A 68 6.86 -21.74 -5.15
CA VAL A 68 5.47 -21.96 -4.72
C VAL A 68 5.45 -23.10 -3.71
N GLU A 69 6.11 -24.21 -4.02
CA GLU A 69 6.24 -25.35 -3.11
C GLU A 69 6.93 -24.97 -1.81
N VAL A 70 8.02 -24.20 -1.86
CA VAL A 70 8.73 -23.74 -0.66
C VAL A 70 7.81 -22.89 0.24
N ILE A 71 7.03 -21.99 -0.36
CA ILE A 71 6.15 -21.07 0.36
C ILE A 71 4.93 -21.82 0.94
N VAL A 72 4.26 -22.66 0.15
CA VAL A 72 3.11 -23.48 0.61
C VAL A 72 3.52 -24.39 1.76
N ASN A 73 4.71 -24.99 1.69
CA ASN A 73 5.21 -25.89 2.72
C ASN A 73 5.89 -25.18 3.90
N ALA A 74 5.92 -23.84 3.95
CA ALA A 74 6.57 -23.09 5.02
C ALA A 74 5.68 -22.93 6.25
N ALA A 75 4.35 -22.76 6.07
CA ALA A 75 3.38 -22.68 7.15
C ALA A 75 1.94 -22.93 6.65
N THR A 76 1.05 -23.34 7.55
CA THR A 76 -0.38 -23.52 7.27
C THR A 76 -1.23 -22.29 7.57
N LYS A 77 -0.61 -21.17 7.95
CA LYS A 77 -1.30 -19.99 8.50
C LYS A 77 -1.61 -18.90 7.48
N PHE A 78 -1.12 -19.03 6.26
CA PHE A 78 -1.36 -18.07 5.17
C PHE A 78 -1.75 -18.81 3.90
N GLU A 79 -2.53 -18.15 3.06
CA GLU A 79 -2.92 -18.65 1.75
C GLU A 79 -1.89 -18.23 0.70
N VAL A 80 -1.56 -19.13 -0.22
CA VAL A 80 -0.64 -18.84 -1.32
C VAL A 80 -1.43 -18.62 -2.60
N MET A 81 -1.28 -17.43 -3.16
CA MET A 81 -1.95 -17.02 -4.38
C MET A 81 -0.91 -16.80 -5.48
N LEU A 82 -1.07 -17.52 -6.60
CA LEU A 82 -0.25 -17.25 -7.78
C LEU A 82 -0.70 -15.97 -8.45
N MET A 83 0.20 -14.99 -8.49
CA MET A 83 -0.02 -13.76 -9.23
C MET A 83 0.45 -13.91 -10.68
N ALA A 84 -0.39 -13.49 -11.61
CA ALA A 84 -0.05 -13.27 -13.01
C ALA A 84 0.31 -11.80 -13.26
N THR A 85 0.89 -11.50 -14.42
CA THR A 85 1.24 -10.12 -14.79
C THR A 85 0.03 -9.17 -14.77
N GLU A 86 -1.16 -9.69 -15.10
CA GLU A 86 -2.42 -8.94 -15.07
C GLU A 86 -2.86 -8.51 -13.67
N ASP A 87 -2.39 -9.19 -12.61
CA ASP A 87 -2.66 -8.81 -11.22
C ASP A 87 -1.82 -7.60 -10.78
N ILE A 88 -0.69 -7.36 -11.44
CA ILE A 88 0.21 -6.25 -11.14
C ILE A 88 -0.35 -4.98 -11.78
N LYS A 89 -0.80 -4.04 -10.95
CA LYS A 89 -1.41 -2.78 -11.41
C LYS A 89 -0.38 -1.64 -11.43
N ASP A 90 -0.35 -0.91 -12.54
CA ASP A 90 0.41 0.34 -12.64
C ASP A 90 -0.41 1.53 -12.15
N LEU A 91 0.03 2.13 -11.04
CA LEU A 91 -0.56 3.33 -10.46
C LEU A 91 0.19 4.62 -10.84
N SER A 92 1.16 4.55 -11.75
CA SER A 92 1.98 5.70 -12.16
C SER A 92 1.13 6.86 -12.67
N ILE A 93 0.01 6.59 -13.34
CA ILE A 93 -0.90 7.64 -13.84
C ILE A 93 -1.57 8.38 -12.67
N VAL A 94 -2.05 7.64 -11.67
CA VAL A 94 -2.65 8.23 -10.47
C VAL A 94 -1.59 9.01 -9.69
N GLU A 95 -0.40 8.42 -9.47
CA GLU A 95 0.71 9.08 -8.79
C GLU A 95 1.13 10.38 -9.49
N ARG A 96 1.21 10.39 -10.82
CA ARG A 96 1.51 11.59 -11.61
C ARG A 96 0.39 12.63 -11.55
N SER A 97 -0.84 12.24 -11.23
CA SER A 97 -1.96 13.19 -11.07
C SER A 97 -1.92 13.92 -9.72
N LEU A 98 -1.18 13.39 -8.74
CA LEU A 98 -1.05 13.98 -7.41
C LEU A 98 -0.17 15.23 -7.43
N ASN A 99 -0.57 16.24 -6.67
CA ASN A 99 0.27 17.36 -6.30
C ASN A 99 1.14 16.97 -5.10
N LYS A 100 2.44 16.75 -5.37
CA LYS A 100 3.40 16.37 -4.32
C LYS A 100 3.83 17.57 -3.45
N GLY A 101 3.87 18.77 -4.04
CA GLY A 101 4.33 19.99 -3.39
C GLY A 101 5.61 19.78 -2.57
N ASP A 102 5.66 20.42 -1.39
CA ASP A 102 6.72 20.23 -0.39
C ASP A 102 6.40 19.13 0.63
N PHE A 103 5.35 18.33 0.40
CA PHE A 103 4.91 17.32 1.34
C PHE A 103 5.89 16.14 1.38
N ARG A 104 6.55 15.96 2.53
CA ARG A 104 7.48 14.85 2.78
C ARG A 104 6.79 13.75 3.57
N ILE A 105 6.31 12.72 2.87
CA ILE A 105 5.62 11.56 3.46
C ILE A 105 6.40 10.97 4.65
N THR A 106 7.73 10.91 4.53
CA THR A 106 8.62 10.33 5.54
C THR A 106 8.55 11.00 6.91
N GLN A 107 8.12 12.27 6.99
CA GLN A 107 7.96 13.03 8.23
C GLN A 107 6.70 12.66 9.01
N TYR A 108 5.75 11.97 8.38
CA TYR A 108 4.46 11.64 8.96
C TYR A 108 4.39 10.17 9.32
N VAL A 109 3.73 9.85 10.43
CA VAL A 109 3.58 8.46 10.92
C VAL A 109 2.16 7.94 10.72
N TRP A 110 1.23 8.78 10.31
CA TRP A 110 -0.15 8.39 10.10
C TRP A 110 -0.73 9.23 8.97
N LEU A 111 -1.18 8.55 7.93
CA LEU A 111 -1.81 9.11 6.73
C LEU A 111 -3.27 8.67 6.67
N LYS A 112 -4.13 9.55 6.16
CA LYS A 112 -5.56 9.27 5.98
C LYS A 112 -6.12 10.03 4.79
N ILE A 113 -6.95 9.35 4.01
CA ILE A 113 -7.79 9.94 2.96
C ILE A 113 -9.22 9.43 3.17
N MET A 114 -10.20 10.31 2.93
CA MET A 114 -11.63 10.02 3.11
C MET A 114 -12.35 10.20 1.78
N HIS A 115 -13.44 9.46 1.58
CA HIS A 115 -14.27 9.50 0.38
C HIS A 115 -14.92 10.87 0.18
N ASP A 116 -15.32 11.53 1.26
CA ASP A 116 -15.97 12.83 1.20
C ASP A 116 -15.01 13.95 0.73
N ASP A 117 -13.71 13.75 0.94
CA ASP A 117 -12.66 14.64 0.44
C ASP A 117 -11.43 13.83 -0.02
N PRO A 118 -11.51 13.23 -1.23
CA PRO A 118 -10.43 12.40 -1.76
C PRO A 118 -9.25 13.22 -2.29
N THR A 119 -9.38 14.55 -2.25
CA THR A 119 -8.36 15.50 -2.73
C THR A 119 -7.46 16.01 -1.62
N THR A 120 -7.76 15.67 -0.37
CA THR A 120 -6.99 16.08 0.80
C THR A 120 -6.37 14.87 1.50
N LEU A 121 -5.05 14.89 1.58
CA LEU A 121 -4.29 13.98 2.43
C LEU A 121 -4.22 14.56 3.85
N GLN A 122 -4.79 13.86 4.81
CA GLN A 122 -4.64 14.17 6.22
C GLN A 122 -3.44 13.41 6.78
N ALA A 123 -2.56 14.08 7.51
CA ALA A 123 -1.36 13.47 8.06
C ALA A 123 -1.08 13.90 9.51
N ARG A 124 -0.46 13.02 10.31
CA ARG A 124 0.04 13.28 11.67
C ARG A 124 1.49 12.84 11.82
N THR A 125 2.25 13.58 12.62
CA THR A 125 3.65 13.25 12.96
C THR A 125 3.77 12.34 14.18
N SER A 126 2.67 12.06 14.88
CA SER A 126 2.63 11.12 15.99
C SER A 126 1.37 10.24 15.97
N HIS A 127 1.38 9.18 16.78
CA HIS A 127 0.19 8.36 17.05
C HIS A 127 -0.73 8.97 18.12
N ASN A 128 -0.42 10.16 18.63
CA ASN A 128 -1.25 10.84 19.61
C ASN A 128 -2.58 11.23 18.97
N ILE A 129 -3.68 10.65 19.47
CA ILE A 129 -5.02 10.90 18.97
C ILE A 129 -5.49 12.35 19.17
N LEU A 130 -4.91 13.05 20.15
CA LEU A 130 -5.20 14.46 20.45
C LEU A 130 -4.49 15.42 19.49
N GLN A 131 -3.44 14.97 18.78
CA GLN A 131 -2.78 15.79 17.78
C GLN A 131 -3.75 16.09 16.64
N GLN A 132 -3.89 17.36 16.27
CA GLN A 132 -4.73 17.74 15.13
C GLN A 132 -4.14 17.22 13.81
N TRP A 133 -5.02 16.95 12.84
CA TRP A 133 -4.61 16.54 11.50
C TRP A 133 -4.01 17.73 10.74
N THR A 134 -2.89 17.52 10.08
CA THR A 134 -2.41 18.46 9.06
C THR A 134 -3.02 18.06 7.72
N SER A 135 -3.69 19.00 7.05
CA SER A 135 -4.34 18.77 5.75
C SER A 135 -3.45 19.25 4.61
N HIS A 136 -3.29 18.41 3.59
CA HIS A 136 -2.50 18.70 2.40
C HIS A 136 -3.30 18.42 1.14
N CYS A 137 -3.51 19.44 0.31
CA CYS A 137 -4.22 19.29 -0.96
C CYS A 137 -3.33 18.56 -1.98
N ILE A 138 -3.74 17.36 -2.36
CA ILE A 138 -3.04 16.49 -3.32
C ILE A 138 -3.64 16.55 -4.73
N ALA A 139 -4.66 17.38 -4.96
CA ALA A 139 -5.14 17.65 -6.31
C ALA A 139 -4.24 18.65 -7.04
N LYS A 140 -3.86 18.35 -8.29
CA LYS A 140 -3.22 19.34 -9.17
C LYS A 140 -4.24 20.41 -9.57
N LYS A 141 -3.82 21.68 -9.56
CA LYS A 141 -4.59 22.78 -10.15
C LYS A 141 -4.76 22.53 -11.66
N MET A 142 -5.89 21.99 -12.08
CA MET A 142 -6.24 21.92 -13.49
C MET A 142 -6.92 23.22 -13.92
N LYS A 143 -6.40 23.88 -14.97
CA LYS A 143 -7.18 24.89 -15.70
C LYS A 143 -8.36 24.17 -16.37
N GLY A 144 -9.57 24.34 -15.84
CA GLY A 144 -10.82 24.14 -16.61
C GLY A 144 -11.39 22.72 -16.77
N ARG A 145 -11.13 21.75 -15.87
CA ARG A 145 -11.89 20.48 -15.87
C ARG A 145 -12.46 20.17 -14.49
N SER A 146 -13.78 20.11 -14.41
CA SER A 146 -14.54 19.62 -13.26
C SER A 146 -14.67 18.09 -13.31
N LYS A 147 -14.49 17.48 -12.12
CA LYS A 147 -14.44 16.04 -11.78
C LYS A 147 -13.09 15.33 -12.02
N LEU A 148 -12.54 14.77 -10.94
CA LEU A 148 -11.47 13.77 -10.96
C LEU A 148 -11.99 12.51 -11.68
N ASN A 149 -11.87 12.46 -13.00
CA ASN A 149 -11.96 11.19 -13.73
C ASN A 149 -10.59 10.52 -13.64
N LEU A 150 -10.33 9.79 -12.55
CA LEU A 150 -9.20 8.88 -12.52
C LEU A 150 -9.45 7.80 -13.58
N PRO A 151 -8.46 7.48 -14.44
CA PRO A 151 -8.65 6.43 -15.42
C PRO A 151 -8.95 5.10 -14.69
N PRO A 152 -9.90 4.31 -15.20
CA PRO A 152 -10.23 3.02 -14.60
C PRO A 152 -8.98 2.13 -14.62
N VAL A 153 -8.54 1.68 -13.45
CA VAL A 153 -7.56 0.61 -13.36
C VAL A 153 -8.32 -0.67 -13.65
N LYS A 154 -7.96 -1.39 -14.73
CA LYS A 154 -8.61 -2.65 -15.09
C LYS A 154 -8.53 -3.62 -13.90
N VAL A 155 -9.68 -3.96 -13.32
CA VAL A 155 -9.80 -4.97 -12.26
C VAL A 155 -9.71 -6.33 -12.95
N ALA A 156 -8.72 -7.14 -12.56
CA ALA A 156 -8.71 -8.55 -12.96
C ALA A 156 -9.59 -9.32 -11.97
N GLN A 157 -10.24 -10.39 -12.40
CA GLN A 157 -10.86 -11.33 -11.46
C GLN A 157 -9.75 -11.91 -10.58
N PHE A 158 -9.91 -11.84 -9.25
CA PHE A 158 -8.88 -12.29 -8.32
C PHE A 158 -8.48 -13.76 -8.57
N PRO A 159 -7.21 -14.15 -8.32
CA PRO A 159 -6.57 -15.33 -8.92
C PRO A 159 -6.99 -16.69 -8.34
N ARG A 160 -6.53 -17.73 -9.03
CA ARG A 160 -6.72 -19.16 -8.75
C ARG A 160 -5.92 -19.57 -7.52
N LEU A 161 -6.59 -20.10 -6.51
CA LEU A 161 -5.99 -20.61 -5.27
C LEU A 161 -5.09 -21.83 -5.56
N TYR A 162 -4.00 -21.96 -4.80
CA TYR A 162 -3.12 -23.14 -4.77
C TYR A 162 -3.41 -24.01 -3.55
#